data_AF-A0A7V3BQY7-F1
#
_entry.id   AF-A0A7V3BQY7-F1
#
_cell.length_a   1.000
_cell.length_b   1.000
_cell.length_c   1.000
_cell.angle_alpha   90.00
_cell.angle_beta   90.00
_cell.angle_gamma   90.00
#
_symmetry.space_group_name_H-M   'P 1'
#
loop_
_entity.id
_entity.type
_entity.pdbx_description
1 polymer ?
#
loop_
_entity_poly.entity_id
_entity_poly.type
_entity_poly.pdbx_seq_one_letter_code
_entity_poly.pdbx_strand_id
1 'polypeptide(L)'
;MLEITYSAAPVTVRNDFAAAHTRFWARLASPGAWWTGAERVSIAAEVRQAWHCRLCQARKQALTPAAVEGQHDHLRALPNAAVEAIHRVVTDPGRLSRKWFQALLADGLTAEQYVEIIGTLVALVSIDSFCRGIGVSLHPLPEPQPGLPSRSRPSGAIQEDAWVPMIPADRITDAEADLYGGRAVGNVIRAMSLVPDEVRTLNDLSAAHYLPMGQVRDPSVSRGVLSRTQMELIAGRVSALRQCFY
;
A
#
# COMPACT_ATOMS: atom_id res chain seq x y z
N MET A 1 21.33 9.23 0.54
CA MET A 1 20.16 8.33 0.65
C MET A 1 19.97 8.04 2.13
N LEU A 2 18.77 8.21 2.68
CA LEU A 2 18.52 7.99 4.11
C LEU A 2 18.59 6.49 4.40
N GLU A 3 19.50 6.08 5.29
CA GLU A 3 19.59 4.69 5.77
C GLU A 3 18.65 4.52 6.97
N ILE A 4 17.75 3.53 6.90
CA ILE A 4 16.80 3.26 7.98
C ILE A 4 17.50 2.40 9.04
N THR A 5 17.45 2.84 10.29
CA THR A 5 17.99 2.11 11.44
C THR A 5 16.96 2.01 12.57
N TYR A 6 17.10 0.96 13.38
CA TYR A 6 16.28 0.68 14.56
C TYR A 6 17.11 0.57 15.84
N SER A 7 18.32 1.15 15.86
CA SER A 7 19.22 1.11 17.03
C SER A 7 18.63 1.76 18.28
N ALA A 8 17.67 2.69 18.13
CA ALA A 8 16.96 3.33 19.23
C ALA A 8 15.74 2.52 19.73
N ALA A 9 15.43 1.37 19.12
CA ALA A 9 14.30 0.55 19.55
C ALA A 9 14.58 -0.11 20.91
N PRO A 10 13.56 -0.22 21.79
CA PRO A 10 13.68 -0.90 23.08
C PRO A 10 13.75 -2.44 22.94
N VAL A 11 13.66 -2.96 21.72
CA VAL A 11 13.67 -4.38 21.39
C VAL A 11 14.66 -4.66 20.28
N THR A 12 15.24 -5.86 20.26
CA THR A 12 16.11 -6.29 19.16
C THR A 12 15.31 -6.42 17.87
N VAL A 13 15.69 -5.65 16.85
CA VAL A 13 15.08 -5.71 15.51
C VAL A 13 16.01 -6.48 14.57
N ARG A 14 15.45 -7.42 13.81
CA ARG A 14 16.21 -8.15 12.80
C ARG A 14 16.66 -7.21 11.68
N ASN A 15 17.86 -7.43 11.15
CA ASN A 15 18.46 -6.58 10.11
C ASN A 15 17.66 -6.55 8.80
N ASP A 16 16.86 -7.58 8.51
CA ASP A 16 16.04 -7.65 7.29
C ASP A 16 14.94 -6.57 7.25
N PHE A 17 14.43 -6.11 8.40
CA PHE A 17 13.51 -4.97 8.46
C PHE A 17 14.17 -3.67 8.00
N ALA A 18 15.32 -3.31 8.59
CA ALA A 18 16.05 -2.10 8.23
C ALA A 18 16.42 -2.10 6.74
N ALA A 19 16.86 -3.24 6.22
CA ALA A 19 17.22 -3.39 4.80
C ALA A 19 15.99 -3.22 3.88
N ALA A 20 14.87 -3.89 4.17
CA ALA A 20 13.65 -3.78 3.37
C ALA A 20 13.06 -2.35 3.41
N HIS A 21 13.08 -1.71 4.58
CA HIS A 21 12.57 -0.35 4.72
C HIS A 21 13.47 0.66 4.02
N THR A 22 14.80 0.48 4.06
CA THR A 22 15.73 1.33 3.31
C THR A 22 15.49 1.23 1.80
N ARG A 23 15.27 0.01 1.28
CA ARG A 23 14.90 -0.18 -0.14
C ARG A 23 13.59 0.52 -0.48
N PHE A 24 12.57 0.39 0.37
CA PHE A 24 11.31 1.10 0.18
C PHE A 24 11.48 2.62 0.25
N TRP A 25 12.27 3.15 1.19
CA TRP A 25 12.53 4.60 1.31
C TRP A 25 13.22 5.15 0.06
N ALA A 26 14.23 4.43 -0.44
CA ALA A 26 14.90 4.78 -1.69
C ALA A 26 13.90 4.81 -2.85
N ARG A 27 13.05 3.79 -2.95
CA ARG A 27 12.02 3.73 -3.97
C ARG A 27 10.98 4.82 -3.82
N LEU A 28 10.50 5.11 -2.61
CA LEU A 28 9.51 6.16 -2.34
C LEU A 28 10.00 7.53 -2.82
N ALA A 29 11.30 7.80 -2.67
CA ALA A 29 11.93 9.02 -3.18
C ALA A 29 12.00 9.08 -4.71
N SER A 30 12.14 7.94 -5.39
CA SER A 30 12.29 7.88 -6.85
C SER A 30 10.95 7.99 -7.60
N PRO A 31 10.95 8.50 -8.84
CA PRO A 31 9.81 8.39 -9.74
C PRO A 31 9.34 6.93 -9.87
N GLY A 32 8.02 6.73 -9.83
CA GLY A 32 7.39 5.44 -10.05
C GLY A 32 6.92 5.27 -11.49
N ALA A 33 5.86 4.47 -11.69
CA ALA A 33 5.32 4.25 -13.02
C ALA A 33 4.40 5.40 -13.47
N TRP A 34 3.67 6.02 -12.54
CA TRP A 34 2.63 7.00 -12.81
C TRP A 34 2.78 8.29 -12.02
N TRP A 35 3.57 8.29 -10.96
CA TRP A 35 3.84 9.46 -10.12
C TRP A 35 5.34 9.79 -10.06
N THR A 36 5.66 11.08 -10.04
CA THR A 36 7.03 11.57 -9.83
C THR A 36 7.49 11.26 -8.41
N GLY A 37 8.80 11.36 -8.13
CA GLY A 37 9.31 11.21 -6.76
C GLY A 37 8.65 12.19 -5.78
N ALA A 38 8.45 13.44 -6.19
CA ALA A 38 7.78 14.46 -5.40
C ALA A 38 6.31 14.11 -5.10
N GLU A 39 5.57 13.62 -6.10
CA GLU A 39 4.19 13.20 -5.91
C GLU A 39 4.10 11.95 -5.02
N ARG A 40 5.01 10.98 -5.14
CA ARG A 40 5.02 9.78 -4.27
C ARG A 40 5.33 10.10 -2.81
N VAL A 41 6.29 10.98 -2.57
CA VAL A 41 6.53 11.52 -1.22
C VAL A 41 5.30 12.29 -0.71
N SER A 42 4.61 13.03 -1.58
CA SER A 42 3.35 13.72 -1.23
C SER A 42 2.21 12.74 -0.92
N ILE A 43 2.11 11.62 -1.63
CA ILE A 43 1.16 10.53 -1.33
C ILE A 43 1.43 10.02 0.08
N ALA A 44 2.69 9.74 0.42
CA ALA A 44 3.07 9.29 1.76
C ALA A 44 2.75 10.33 2.85
N ALA A 45 2.94 11.62 2.56
CA ALA A 45 2.57 12.70 3.47
C ALA A 45 1.05 12.77 3.68
N GLU A 46 0.25 12.64 2.61
CA GLU A 46 -1.21 12.60 2.70
C GLU A 46 -1.73 11.38 3.47
N VAL A 47 -1.08 10.22 3.35
CA VAL A 47 -1.42 9.02 4.14
C VAL A 47 -1.29 9.30 5.64
N ARG A 48 -0.24 10.02 6.06
CA ARG A 48 -0.06 10.44 7.46
C ARG A 48 -1.07 11.52 7.86
N GLN A 49 -1.36 12.47 6.97
CA GLN A 49 -2.30 13.57 7.20
C GLN A 49 -3.76 13.09 7.33
N ALA A 50 -4.16 12.04 6.61
CA ALA A 50 -5.53 11.54 6.58
C ALA A 50 -6.12 11.22 7.97
N TRP A 51 -5.29 10.77 8.91
CA TRP A 51 -5.71 10.50 10.30
C TRP A 51 -6.13 11.77 11.06
N HIS A 52 -5.66 12.93 10.63
CA HIS A 52 -5.93 14.24 11.22
C HIS A 52 -6.96 15.05 10.42
N CYS A 53 -7.47 14.52 9.32
CA CYS A 53 -8.47 15.19 8.47
C CYS A 53 -9.85 15.22 9.13
N ARG A 54 -10.40 16.42 9.34
CA ARG A 54 -11.71 16.60 10.00
C ARG A 54 -12.86 16.02 9.18
N LEU A 55 -12.83 16.17 7.85
CA LEU A 55 -13.83 15.57 6.98
C LEU A 55 -13.81 14.04 7.08
N CYS A 56 -12.62 13.43 7.13
CA CYS A 56 -12.49 11.98 7.29
C CYS A 56 -13.08 11.49 8.62
N GLN A 57 -12.80 12.21 9.72
CA GLN A 57 -13.35 11.88 11.04
C GLN A 57 -14.89 12.01 11.04
N ALA A 58 -15.44 13.09 10.48
CA ALA A 58 -16.88 13.30 10.38
C ALA A 58 -17.55 12.21 9.51
N ARG A 59 -16.98 11.90 8.34
CA ARG A 59 -17.47 10.81 7.46
C ARG A 59 -17.38 9.45 8.13
N LYS A 60 -16.37 9.21 8.99
CA LYS A 60 -16.23 7.94 9.72
C LYS A 60 -17.36 7.73 10.72
N GLN A 61 -17.80 8.81 11.37
CA GLN A 61 -18.89 8.79 12.35
C GLN A 61 -20.29 8.76 11.70
N ALA A 62 -20.42 9.29 10.49
CA ALA A 62 -21.69 9.29 9.76
C ALA A 62 -22.12 7.88 9.32
N LEU A 63 -23.43 7.65 9.21
CA LEU A 63 -23.99 6.39 8.71
C LEU A 63 -23.52 6.09 7.28
N THR A 64 -23.62 7.10 6.41
CA THR A 64 -23.08 7.08 5.05
C THR A 64 -22.09 8.23 4.85
N PRO A 65 -20.88 7.95 4.34
CA PRO A 65 -19.89 8.99 4.06
C PRO A 65 -20.39 10.07 3.09
N ALA A 66 -21.26 9.70 2.16
CA ALA A 66 -21.80 10.60 1.15
C ALA A 66 -22.77 11.66 1.74
N ALA A 67 -23.26 11.47 2.97
CA ALA A 67 -24.12 12.46 3.63
C ALA A 67 -23.32 13.63 4.25
N VAL A 68 -21.99 13.53 4.30
CA VAL A 68 -21.13 14.59 4.83
C VAL A 68 -20.32 15.18 3.68
N GLU A 69 -20.75 16.36 3.25
CA GLU A 69 -20.05 17.19 2.28
C GLU A 69 -18.89 17.96 2.94
N GLY A 70 -17.91 18.34 2.12
CA GLY A 70 -16.77 19.12 2.57
C GLY A 70 -15.54 18.88 1.71
N GLN A 71 -14.43 19.51 2.09
CA GLN A 71 -13.12 19.34 1.50
C GLN A 71 -12.18 18.69 2.51
N HIS A 72 -11.24 17.88 2.03
CA HIS A 72 -10.23 17.29 2.90
C HIS A 72 -9.31 18.37 3.47
N ASP A 73 -8.83 18.16 4.70
CA ASP A 73 -7.68 18.90 5.19
C ASP A 73 -6.42 18.27 4.56
N HIS A 74 -5.96 18.83 3.44
CA HIS A 74 -4.89 18.26 2.60
C HIS A 74 -3.72 19.23 2.40
N LEU A 75 -2.56 18.70 2.00
CA LEU A 75 -1.29 19.41 1.86
C LEU A 75 -1.12 20.14 0.51
N ARG A 76 -2.16 20.10 -0.35
CA ARG A 76 -2.24 20.80 -1.66
C ARG A 76 -1.15 20.44 -2.68
N ALA A 77 -0.50 19.28 -2.52
CA ALA A 77 0.54 18.80 -3.44
C ALA A 77 0.04 17.77 -4.47
N LEU A 78 -1.19 17.29 -4.35
CA LEU A 78 -1.79 16.27 -5.22
C LEU A 78 -3.16 16.70 -5.75
N PRO A 79 -3.62 16.16 -6.89
CA PRO A 79 -4.99 16.35 -7.37
C PRO A 79 -6.03 15.87 -6.34
N ASN A 80 -7.19 16.53 -6.29
CA ASN A 80 -8.26 16.21 -5.33
C ASN A 80 -8.71 14.75 -5.39
N ALA A 81 -8.79 14.15 -6.59
CA ALA A 81 -9.15 12.74 -6.74
C ALA A 81 -8.12 11.78 -6.09
N ALA A 82 -6.82 12.10 -6.19
CA ALA A 82 -5.78 11.33 -5.51
C ALA A 82 -5.87 11.48 -3.98
N VAL A 83 -6.12 12.70 -3.49
CA VAL A 83 -6.34 12.97 -2.06
C VAL A 83 -7.55 12.20 -1.53
N GLU A 84 -8.69 12.24 -2.23
CA GLU A 84 -9.90 11.47 -1.89
C GLU A 84 -9.60 9.97 -1.86
N ALA A 85 -8.88 9.43 -2.85
CA ALA A 85 -8.46 8.03 -2.88
C ALA A 85 -7.65 7.67 -1.62
N ILE A 86 -6.60 8.42 -1.32
CA ILE A 86 -5.73 8.21 -0.16
C ILE A 86 -6.54 8.28 1.14
N HIS A 87 -7.24 9.38 1.36
CA HIS A 87 -7.92 9.68 2.61
C HIS A 87 -9.00 8.65 2.92
N ARG A 88 -9.81 8.26 1.93
CA ARG A 88 -10.88 7.27 2.11
C ARG A 88 -10.34 5.87 2.32
N VAL A 89 -9.30 5.46 1.60
CA VAL A 89 -8.70 4.12 1.76
C VAL A 89 -8.05 3.99 3.14
N VAL A 90 -7.37 5.03 3.62
CA VAL A 90 -6.74 5.03 4.95
C VAL A 90 -7.77 4.96 6.07
N THR A 91 -8.83 5.77 5.99
CA THR A 91 -9.73 6.00 7.14
C THR A 91 -10.99 5.16 7.11
N ASP A 92 -11.45 4.76 5.93
CA ASP A 92 -12.76 4.13 5.75
C ASP A 92 -12.83 3.06 4.62
N PRO A 93 -11.90 2.08 4.60
CA PRO A 93 -11.80 1.12 3.50
C PRO A 93 -13.01 0.18 3.40
N GLY A 94 -13.65 -0.20 4.52
CA GLY A 94 -14.78 -1.13 4.54
C GLY A 94 -16.09 -0.58 3.93
N ARG A 95 -16.12 0.71 3.57
CA ARG A 95 -17.29 1.37 2.95
C ARG A 95 -16.98 1.95 1.57
N LEU A 96 -15.88 1.52 0.95
CA LEU A 96 -15.59 1.83 -0.45
C LEU A 96 -16.56 1.07 -1.36
N SER A 97 -16.91 1.66 -2.51
CA SER A 97 -17.82 1.06 -3.47
C SER A 97 -17.34 1.26 -4.90
N ARG A 98 -17.87 0.45 -5.82
CA ARG A 98 -17.60 0.62 -7.26
C ARG A 98 -18.01 2.00 -7.77
N LYS A 99 -19.12 2.55 -7.28
CA LYS A 99 -19.58 3.90 -7.62
C LYS A 99 -18.56 4.97 -7.19
N TRP A 100 -18.01 4.84 -5.98
CA TRP A 100 -16.96 5.74 -5.49
C TRP A 100 -15.71 5.64 -6.36
N PHE A 101 -15.26 4.43 -6.69
CA PHE A 101 -14.10 4.25 -7.57
C PHE A 101 -14.33 4.84 -8.97
N GLN A 102 -15.52 4.63 -9.56
CA GLN A 102 -15.88 5.23 -10.85
C GLN A 102 -15.92 6.76 -10.80
N ALA A 103 -16.31 7.36 -9.67
CA ALA A 103 -16.26 8.80 -9.50
C ALA A 103 -14.81 9.32 -9.50
N LEU A 104 -13.88 8.61 -8.85
CA LEU A 104 -12.44 8.97 -8.93
C LEU A 104 -11.93 8.97 -10.38
N LEU A 105 -12.36 7.98 -11.18
CA LEU A 105 -11.99 7.91 -12.60
C LEU A 105 -12.59 9.07 -13.41
N ALA A 106 -13.85 9.41 -13.14
CA ALA A 106 -14.52 10.55 -13.78
C ALA A 106 -13.84 11.89 -13.41
N ASP A 107 -13.28 11.99 -12.21
CA ASP A 107 -12.52 13.14 -11.72
C ASP A 107 -11.05 13.15 -12.19
N GLY A 108 -10.67 12.24 -13.10
CA GLY A 108 -9.40 12.26 -13.81
C GLY A 108 -8.28 11.39 -13.22
N LEU A 109 -8.55 10.62 -12.16
CA LEU A 109 -7.59 9.63 -11.66
C LEU A 109 -7.61 8.39 -12.57
N THR A 110 -6.46 7.90 -13.04
CA THR A 110 -6.46 6.62 -13.79
C THR A 110 -6.44 5.41 -12.85
N ALA A 111 -6.84 4.23 -13.35
CA ALA A 111 -6.73 2.98 -12.58
C ALA A 111 -5.27 2.68 -12.21
N GLU A 112 -4.34 2.99 -13.11
CA GLU A 112 -2.90 2.82 -12.88
C GLU A 112 -2.37 3.74 -11.77
N GLN A 113 -2.75 5.03 -11.81
CA GLN A 113 -2.43 6.00 -10.75
C GLN A 113 -3.01 5.58 -9.40
N TYR A 114 -4.26 5.09 -9.40
CA TYR A 114 -4.90 4.55 -8.20
C TYR A 114 -4.11 3.36 -7.64
N VAL A 115 -3.72 2.39 -8.46
CA VAL A 115 -2.96 1.23 -8.00
C VAL A 115 -1.61 1.63 -7.41
N GLU A 116 -0.90 2.58 -8.02
CA GLU A 116 0.37 3.07 -7.47
C GLU A 116 0.19 3.80 -6.12
N ILE A 117 -0.90 4.55 -5.96
CA ILE A 117 -1.30 5.12 -4.66
C ILE A 117 -1.49 4.00 -3.63
N ILE A 118 -2.24 2.96 -3.98
CA ILE A 118 -2.52 1.83 -3.07
C ILE A 118 -1.21 1.13 -2.67
N GLY A 119 -0.32 0.84 -3.61
CA GLY A 119 0.96 0.19 -3.31
C GLY A 119 1.83 1.02 -2.36
N THR A 120 1.96 2.32 -2.63
CA THR A 120 2.70 3.26 -1.79
C THR A 120 2.09 3.36 -0.38
N LEU A 121 0.76 3.48 -0.29
CA LEU A 121 0.02 3.54 0.96
C LEU A 121 0.19 2.27 1.79
N VAL A 122 0.03 1.09 1.19
CA VAL A 122 0.15 -0.21 1.87
C VAL A 122 1.54 -0.39 2.47
N ALA A 123 2.57 -0.08 1.67
CA ALA A 123 3.95 -0.16 2.12
C ALA A 123 4.24 0.80 3.30
N LEU A 124 3.80 2.06 3.19
CA LEU A 124 3.99 3.05 4.25
C LEU A 124 3.22 2.67 5.52
N VAL A 125 1.95 2.26 5.42
CA VAL A 125 1.15 1.86 6.57
C VAL A 125 1.78 0.67 7.28
N SER A 126 2.35 -0.29 6.55
CA SER A 126 3.09 -1.42 7.13
C SER A 126 4.27 -0.94 7.98
N ILE A 127 5.12 -0.07 7.41
CA ILE A 127 6.33 0.41 8.08
C ILE A 127 6.00 1.34 9.26
N ASP A 128 5.06 2.26 9.08
CA ASP A 128 4.63 3.17 10.15
C ASP A 128 3.95 2.40 11.30
N SER A 129 3.18 1.34 11.00
CA SER A 129 2.59 0.48 12.03
C SER A 129 3.66 -0.32 12.78
N PHE A 130 4.69 -0.79 12.08
CA PHE A 130 5.83 -1.43 12.72
C PHE A 130 6.56 -0.47 13.67
N CYS A 131 6.89 0.75 13.23
CA CYS A 131 7.53 1.75 14.09
C CYS A 131 6.72 2.02 15.36
N ARG A 132 5.40 2.23 15.23
CA ARG A 132 4.50 2.38 16.40
C ARG A 132 4.51 1.14 17.29
N GLY A 133 4.47 -0.06 16.70
CA GLY A 133 4.42 -1.33 17.42
C GLY A 133 5.67 -1.61 18.26
N ILE A 134 6.84 -1.17 17.80
CA ILE A 134 8.10 -1.30 18.55
C ILE A 134 8.43 -0.07 19.41
N GLY A 135 7.58 0.96 19.42
CA GLY A 135 7.75 2.14 20.26
C GLY A 135 8.82 3.14 19.77
N VAL A 136 9.07 3.24 18.47
CA VAL A 136 9.96 4.26 17.89
C VAL A 136 9.18 5.30 17.08
N SER A 137 9.76 6.48 16.92
CA SER A 137 9.23 7.53 16.04
C SER A 137 9.10 7.03 14.60
N LEU A 138 8.10 7.55 13.89
CA LEU A 138 7.99 7.33 12.45
C LEU A 138 9.22 7.91 11.76
N HIS A 139 9.75 7.20 10.77
CA HIS A 139 10.86 7.70 9.98
C HIS A 139 10.44 8.95 9.19
N PRO A 140 11.30 9.97 9.10
CA PRO A 140 11.04 11.13 8.25
C PRO A 140 10.85 10.68 6.81
N LEU A 141 9.94 11.33 6.08
CA LEU A 141 9.78 11.05 4.65
C LEU A 141 11.07 11.45 3.92
N PRO A 142 11.48 10.70 2.88
CA PRO A 142 12.71 11.01 2.16
C PRO A 142 12.55 12.27 1.31
N GLU A 143 13.67 12.93 1.03
CA GLU A 143 13.72 13.97 -0.01
C GLU A 143 13.43 13.36 -1.38
N PRO A 144 12.52 13.94 -2.18
CA PRO A 144 12.17 13.39 -3.48
C PRO A 144 13.32 13.52 -4.47
N GLN A 145 13.51 12.49 -5.28
CA GLN A 145 14.46 12.50 -6.40
C GLN A 145 13.77 13.02 -7.67
N PRO A 146 14.49 13.79 -8.52
CA PRO A 146 13.94 14.28 -9.77
C PRO A 146 13.74 13.14 -10.78
N GLY A 147 12.85 13.37 -11.75
CA GLY A 147 12.64 12.48 -12.89
C GLY A 147 11.17 12.30 -13.22
N LEU A 148 10.91 11.73 -14.39
CA LEU A 148 9.56 11.50 -14.90
C LEU A 148 9.09 10.08 -14.56
N PRO A 149 7.77 9.87 -14.39
CA PRO A 149 7.23 8.51 -14.27
C PRO A 149 7.50 7.71 -15.54
N SER A 150 7.70 6.40 -15.43
CA SER A 150 8.00 5.55 -16.60
C SER A 150 6.84 5.44 -17.59
N ARG A 151 5.60 5.64 -17.12
CA ARG A 151 4.34 5.43 -17.85
C ARG A 151 4.23 4.02 -18.46
N SER A 152 4.94 3.05 -17.86
CA SER A 152 4.89 1.67 -18.30
C SER A 152 3.62 1.00 -17.79
N ARG A 153 2.81 0.50 -18.72
CA ARG A 153 1.63 -0.33 -18.42
C ARG A 153 1.94 -1.77 -18.85
N PRO A 154 1.80 -2.77 -17.96
CA PRO A 154 2.07 -4.16 -18.33
C PRO A 154 1.08 -4.64 -19.39
N SER A 155 1.60 -5.35 -20.42
CA SER A 155 0.81 -5.84 -21.55
C SER A 155 -0.16 -6.96 -21.16
N GLY A 156 0.19 -7.74 -20.13
CA GLY A 156 -0.64 -8.82 -19.60
C GLY A 156 -1.86 -8.36 -18.78
N ALA A 157 -1.97 -7.07 -18.46
CA ALA A 157 -3.04 -6.57 -17.59
C ALA A 157 -4.40 -6.50 -18.32
N ILE A 158 -5.38 -7.22 -17.78
CA ILE A 158 -6.77 -7.28 -18.28
C ILE A 158 -7.78 -6.92 -17.20
N GLN A 159 -8.93 -6.41 -17.63
CA GLN A 159 -10.08 -6.15 -16.77
C GLN A 159 -10.88 -7.45 -16.55
N GLU A 160 -10.97 -7.89 -15.30
CA GLU A 160 -11.82 -9.01 -14.84
C GLU A 160 -12.93 -8.44 -13.92
N ASP A 161 -13.34 -9.19 -12.89
CA ASP A 161 -14.39 -8.79 -11.93
C ASP A 161 -13.93 -7.74 -10.90
N ALA A 162 -12.62 -7.56 -10.72
CA ALA A 162 -12.06 -6.55 -9.83
C ALA A 162 -12.31 -5.12 -10.33
N TRP A 163 -12.11 -4.10 -9.49
CA TRP A 163 -12.32 -2.71 -9.91
C TRP A 163 -11.24 -2.19 -10.87
N VAL A 164 -10.04 -2.78 -10.80
CA VAL A 164 -8.88 -2.41 -11.63
C VAL A 164 -8.45 -3.58 -12.50
N PRO A 165 -7.84 -3.33 -13.66
CA PRO A 165 -7.14 -4.36 -14.41
C PRO A 165 -6.05 -5.04 -13.58
N MET A 166 -5.84 -6.33 -13.77
CA MET A 166 -4.79 -7.12 -13.10
C MET A 166 -4.08 -7.98 -14.15
N ILE A 167 -2.88 -8.46 -13.86
CA ILE A 167 -2.17 -9.46 -14.66
C ILE A 167 -2.55 -10.86 -14.13
N PRO A 168 -3.29 -11.67 -14.90
CA PRO A 168 -3.48 -13.10 -14.62
C PRO A 168 -2.15 -13.87 -14.64
N ALA A 169 -2.08 -14.97 -13.90
CA ALA A 169 -0.86 -15.77 -13.81
C ALA A 169 -0.43 -16.35 -15.18
N ASP A 170 -1.37 -16.66 -16.07
CA ASP A 170 -1.15 -17.15 -17.43
C ASP A 170 -0.81 -16.05 -18.45
N ARG A 171 -0.76 -14.78 -18.03
CA ARG A 171 -0.39 -13.62 -18.86
C ARG A 171 0.85 -12.87 -18.37
N ILE A 172 1.58 -13.46 -17.44
CA ILE A 172 2.88 -12.95 -17.00
C ILE A 172 3.87 -13.06 -18.17
N THR A 173 4.58 -11.98 -18.46
CA THR A 173 5.68 -11.98 -19.42
C THR A 173 7.02 -12.08 -18.68
N ASP A 174 8.13 -12.18 -19.41
CA ASP A 174 9.47 -12.20 -18.82
C ASP A 174 9.74 -10.98 -17.93
N ALA A 175 9.15 -9.82 -18.24
CA ALA A 175 9.28 -8.60 -17.44
C ALA A 175 8.59 -8.68 -16.07
N GLU A 176 7.66 -9.61 -15.88
CA GLU A 176 6.89 -9.81 -14.64
C GLU A 176 7.06 -11.23 -14.05
N ALA A 177 8.01 -12.02 -14.55
CA ALA A 177 8.21 -13.41 -14.15
C ALA A 177 8.44 -13.59 -12.63
N ASP A 178 8.96 -12.54 -11.98
CA ASP A 178 9.24 -12.51 -10.54
C ASP A 178 8.01 -12.23 -9.65
N LEU A 179 6.89 -11.77 -10.20
CA LEU A 179 5.77 -11.27 -9.39
C LEU A 179 5.11 -12.35 -8.53
N TYR A 180 4.89 -13.54 -9.10
CA TYR A 180 4.03 -14.58 -8.50
C TYR A 180 4.76 -15.86 -8.08
N GLY A 181 6.07 -15.97 -8.35
CA GLY A 181 6.87 -17.13 -7.93
C GLY A 181 6.37 -18.48 -8.45
N GLY A 182 5.73 -18.51 -9.63
CA GLY A 182 5.27 -19.73 -10.31
C GLY A 182 4.12 -20.50 -9.62
N ARG A 183 3.37 -19.86 -8.71
CA ARG A 183 2.25 -20.49 -7.97
C ARG A 183 0.95 -19.72 -8.13
N ALA A 184 -0.16 -20.35 -7.74
CA ALA A 184 -1.46 -19.69 -7.64
C ALA A 184 -1.36 -18.48 -6.69
N VAL A 185 -1.62 -17.28 -7.21
CA VAL A 185 -1.49 -16.01 -6.50
C VAL A 185 -2.85 -15.55 -5.97
N GLY A 186 -2.87 -15.00 -4.75
CA GLY A 186 -4.08 -14.44 -4.16
C GLY A 186 -4.47 -13.08 -4.77
N ASN A 187 -5.76 -12.76 -4.76
CA ASN A 187 -6.25 -11.50 -5.35
C ASN A 187 -5.66 -10.24 -4.71
N VAL A 188 -5.26 -10.27 -3.43
CA VAL A 188 -4.58 -9.13 -2.78
C VAL A 188 -3.29 -8.74 -3.51
N ILE A 189 -2.52 -9.73 -3.94
CA ILE A 189 -1.27 -9.50 -4.66
C ILE A 189 -1.58 -9.09 -6.10
N ARG A 190 -2.50 -9.81 -6.76
CA ARG A 190 -2.92 -9.51 -8.14
C ARG A 190 -3.49 -8.09 -8.28
N ALA A 191 -4.20 -7.59 -7.27
CA ALA A 191 -4.81 -6.25 -7.29
C ALA A 191 -3.78 -5.12 -7.48
N MET A 192 -2.51 -5.35 -7.17
CA MET A 192 -1.43 -4.38 -7.40
C MET A 192 -0.66 -4.61 -8.70
N SER A 193 -0.93 -5.69 -9.43
CA SER A 193 -0.14 -6.08 -10.61
C SER A 193 -0.30 -5.15 -11.81
N LEU A 194 -1.27 -4.22 -11.81
CA LEU A 194 -1.32 -3.15 -12.81
C LEU A 194 -0.08 -2.24 -12.74
N VAL A 195 0.57 -2.19 -11.58
CA VAL A 195 1.87 -1.55 -11.39
C VAL A 195 2.82 -2.62 -10.83
N PRO A 196 3.50 -3.41 -11.69
CA PRO A 196 4.30 -4.58 -11.29
C PRO A 196 5.28 -4.30 -10.15
N ASP A 197 5.88 -3.12 -10.16
CA ASP A 197 6.79 -2.73 -9.09
C ASP A 197 6.08 -2.76 -7.73
N GLU A 198 4.83 -2.31 -7.59
CA GLU A 198 4.13 -2.32 -6.29
C GLU A 198 3.95 -3.74 -5.73
N VAL A 199 3.81 -4.75 -6.60
CA VAL A 199 3.86 -6.15 -6.19
C VAL A 199 5.24 -6.55 -5.67
N ARG A 200 6.32 -6.08 -6.32
CA ARG A 200 7.71 -6.32 -5.85
C ARG A 200 7.95 -5.71 -4.47
N THR A 201 7.44 -4.49 -4.22
CA THR A 201 7.52 -3.86 -2.90
C THR A 201 6.70 -4.62 -1.86
N LEU A 202 5.49 -5.07 -2.21
CA LEU A 202 4.70 -5.93 -1.32
C LEU A 202 5.46 -7.22 -0.98
N ASN A 203 6.05 -7.89 -1.98
CA ASN A 203 6.81 -9.13 -1.79
C ASN A 203 8.00 -8.91 -0.85
N ASP A 204 8.76 -7.84 -1.07
CA ASP A 204 9.94 -7.49 -0.26
C ASP A 204 9.55 -7.19 1.20
N LEU A 205 8.53 -6.36 1.42
CA LEU A 205 8.07 -6.02 2.76
C LEU A 205 7.40 -7.21 3.47
N SER A 206 6.59 -8.01 2.77
CA SER A 206 5.99 -9.21 3.36
C SER A 206 7.07 -10.21 3.76
N ALA A 207 8.12 -10.34 2.96
CA ALA A 207 9.29 -11.13 3.28
C ALA A 207 10.10 -10.58 4.47
N ALA A 208 9.79 -9.42 5.06
CA ALA A 208 10.33 -9.01 6.36
C ALA A 208 9.25 -9.06 7.46
N HIS A 209 8.09 -8.45 7.23
CA HIS A 209 7.01 -8.26 8.22
C HIS A 209 6.22 -9.51 8.54
N TYR A 210 6.09 -10.42 7.57
CA TYR A 210 5.17 -11.54 7.65
C TYR A 210 5.87 -12.79 7.11
N LEU A 211 5.48 -13.29 5.95
CA LEU A 211 6.09 -14.43 5.28
C LEU A 211 6.45 -14.07 3.83
N PRO A 212 7.50 -14.69 3.26
CA PRO A 212 7.70 -14.66 1.82
C PRO A 212 6.43 -15.17 1.11
N MET A 213 6.01 -14.51 0.01
CA MET A 213 4.70 -14.82 -0.61
C MET A 213 4.52 -16.28 -1.02
N GLY A 214 5.58 -16.95 -1.46
CA GLY A 214 5.55 -18.38 -1.79
C GLY A 214 5.19 -19.31 -0.61
N GLN A 215 5.29 -18.82 0.63
CA GLN A 215 5.03 -19.55 1.88
C GLN A 215 3.69 -19.15 2.53
N VAL A 216 3.00 -18.10 2.05
CA VAL A 216 1.77 -17.60 2.68
C VAL A 216 0.64 -18.61 2.68
N ARG A 217 0.62 -19.59 1.77
CA ARG A 217 -0.40 -20.67 1.78
C ARG A 217 0.00 -21.90 2.59
N ASP A 218 1.22 -21.95 3.13
CA ASP A 218 1.67 -23.08 3.92
C ASP A 218 1.24 -22.91 5.39
N PRO A 219 0.35 -23.77 5.92
CA PRO A 219 -0.13 -23.68 7.29
C PRO A 219 0.92 -24.10 8.33
N SER A 220 2.02 -24.72 7.91
CA SER A 220 3.08 -25.21 8.79
C SER A 220 4.23 -24.21 8.99
N VAL A 221 4.32 -23.20 8.13
CA VAL A 221 5.42 -22.22 8.19
C VAL A 221 5.26 -21.29 9.40
N SER A 222 6.31 -21.23 10.20
CA SER A 222 6.48 -20.24 11.27
C SER A 222 7.63 -19.30 10.97
N ARG A 223 7.56 -18.07 11.47
CA ARG A 223 8.67 -17.12 11.41
C ARG A 223 8.79 -16.34 12.71
N GLY A 224 9.98 -16.34 13.28
CA GLY A 224 10.19 -15.78 14.61
C GLY A 224 9.54 -16.65 15.66
N VAL A 225 8.87 -16.03 16.64
CA VAL A 225 8.30 -16.71 17.82
C VAL A 225 6.83 -17.11 17.68
N LEU A 226 6.14 -16.61 16.65
CA LEU A 226 4.73 -16.92 16.44
C LEU A 226 4.57 -18.17 15.56
N SER A 227 3.68 -19.07 15.97
CA SER A 227 3.20 -20.12 15.09
C SER A 227 2.31 -19.55 13.99
N ARG A 228 2.08 -20.32 12.93
CA ARG A 228 1.22 -19.88 11.83
C ARG A 228 -0.19 -19.53 12.31
N THR A 229 -0.78 -20.37 13.15
CA THR A 229 -2.11 -20.14 13.73
C THR A 229 -2.17 -18.86 14.54
N GLN A 230 -1.13 -18.52 15.30
CA GLN A 230 -1.07 -17.28 16.06
C GLN A 230 -0.98 -16.06 15.13
N MET A 231 -0.20 -16.15 14.05
CA MET A 231 -0.15 -15.09 13.03
C MET A 231 -1.53 -14.87 12.40
N GLU A 232 -2.21 -15.94 11.97
CA GLU A 232 -3.55 -15.83 11.37
C GLU A 232 -4.60 -15.32 12.35
N LEU A 233 -4.52 -15.67 13.63
CA LEU A 233 -5.42 -15.14 14.66
C LEU A 233 -5.27 -13.61 14.79
N ILE A 234 -4.03 -13.13 14.83
CA ILE A 234 -3.75 -11.68 14.89
C ILE A 234 -4.21 -11.01 13.59
N ALA A 235 -3.84 -11.56 12.44
CA ALA A 235 -4.24 -11.04 11.13
C ALA A 235 -5.77 -10.96 10.99
N GLY A 236 -6.48 -12.03 11.34
CA GLY A 236 -7.95 -12.08 11.32
C GLY A 236 -8.58 -11.06 12.27
N ARG A 237 -8.02 -10.86 13.46
CA ARG A 237 -8.49 -9.83 14.40
C ARG A 237 -8.30 -8.42 13.83
N VAL A 238 -7.14 -8.14 13.22
CA VAL A 238 -6.87 -6.85 12.57
C VAL A 238 -7.83 -6.62 11.41
N SER A 239 -8.04 -7.61 10.54
CA SER A 239 -8.99 -7.54 9.42
C SER A 239 -10.41 -7.26 9.90
N ALA A 240 -10.87 -7.93 10.97
CA ALA A 240 -12.19 -7.70 11.54
C ALA A 240 -12.34 -6.27 12.10
N LEU A 241 -11.35 -5.77 12.84
CA LEU A 241 -11.35 -4.41 13.39
C LEU A 241 -11.29 -3.33 12.29
N ARG A 242 -10.64 -3.63 11.17
CA ARG A 242 -10.47 -2.72 10.02
C ARG A 242 -11.54 -2.89 8.95
N GLN A 243 -12.48 -3.83 9.12
CA GLN A 243 -13.52 -4.18 8.15
C GLN A 243 -12.95 -4.51 6.75
N CYS A 244 -11.83 -5.23 6.74
CA CYS A 244 -11.20 -5.73 5.52
C CYS A 244 -11.72 -7.14 5.24
N PHE A 245 -12.67 -7.25 4.33
CA PHE A 245 -13.35 -8.49 3.95
C PHE A 245 -13.09 -8.81 2.47
N TYR A 246 -13.19 -10.10 2.13
CA TYR A 246 -13.15 -10.61 0.75
C TYR A 246 -14.55 -10.86 0.21
#